data_AF-R5ZHD1-F1
#
_entry.id   AF-R5ZHD1-F1
#
_cell.length_a   1.000
_cell.length_b   1.000
_cell.length_c   1.000
_cell.angle_alpha   90.00
_cell.angle_beta   90.00
_cell.angle_gamma   90.00
#
_symmetry.space_group_name_H-M   'P 1'
#
loop_
_entity.id
_entity.type
_entity.pdbx_description
1 polymer ?
#
loop_
_entity_poly.entity_id
_entity_poly.type
_entity_poly.pdbx_seq_one_letter_code
_entity_poly.pdbx_strand_id
1 'polypeptide(L)'
;MLFPWLGSYAFLALERMLKIKCAAELGLRGLDPSRPYFMQFKMKADEETFFEVLAAEAEKDFDPIDLVYPGEVPYFDRYDEFVPEELVRKGFAEGVLDIEGMKQRVLGWRDHA
;
A
#
# COMPACT_ATOMS: atom_id res chain seq x y z
N MET A 1 7.48 -0.48 -14.52
CA MET A 1 7.49 -1.67 -13.63
C MET A 1 8.26 -1.28 -12.40
N LEU A 2 7.76 -1.57 -11.20
CA LEU A 2 8.37 -1.19 -9.93
C LEU A 2 8.83 -2.44 -9.18
N PHE A 3 10.09 -2.42 -8.73
CA PHE A 3 10.68 -3.44 -7.86
C PHE A 3 10.89 -2.84 -6.46
N PRO A 4 9.94 -3.04 -5.53
CA PRO A 4 9.99 -2.34 -4.25
C PRO A 4 10.97 -2.98 -3.26
N TRP A 5 11.39 -4.24 -3.44
CA TRP A 5 12.26 -4.95 -2.50
C TRP A 5 11.68 -4.97 -1.07
N LEU A 6 10.42 -5.35 -0.96
CA LEU A 6 9.67 -5.41 0.30
C LEU A 6 9.30 -6.84 0.67
N GLY A 7 9.13 -7.08 1.98
CA GLY A 7 8.46 -8.29 2.46
C GLY A 7 6.97 -8.29 2.12
N SER A 8 6.31 -9.44 2.28
CA SER A 8 4.91 -9.63 1.86
C SER A 8 3.92 -8.59 2.40
N TYR A 9 4.05 -8.22 3.68
CA TYR A 9 3.14 -7.31 4.36
C TYR A 9 3.37 -5.85 3.98
N ALA A 10 4.63 -5.42 3.91
CA ALA A 10 4.97 -4.08 3.45
C ALA A 10 4.63 -3.90 1.97
N PHE A 11 4.81 -4.95 1.15
CA PHE A 11 4.39 -4.94 -0.24
C PHE A 11 2.87 -4.79 -0.36
N LEU A 12 2.11 -5.51 0.46
CA LEU A 12 0.64 -5.40 0.48
C LEU A 12 0.19 -3.99 0.91
N ALA A 13 0.84 -3.40 1.91
CA ALA A 13 0.60 -2.02 2.32
C ALA A 13 0.91 -1.03 1.19
N LEU A 14 2.02 -1.21 0.47
CA LEU A 14 2.40 -0.36 -0.66
C LEU A 14 1.39 -0.45 -1.80
N GLU A 15 0.96 -1.66 -2.16
CA GLU A 15 -0.06 -1.87 -3.19
C GLU A 15 -1.35 -1.11 -2.86
N ARG A 16 -1.76 -1.15 -1.59
CA ARG A 16 -2.97 -0.46 -1.11
C ARG A 16 -2.80 1.05 -1.11
N MET A 17 -1.68 1.56 -0.61
CA MET A 17 -1.39 3.00 -0.64
C MET A 17 -1.42 3.54 -2.08
N LEU A 18 -0.79 2.83 -3.01
CA LEU A 18 -0.81 3.17 -4.43
C LEU A 18 -2.23 3.26 -4.97
N LYS A 19 -3.07 2.26 -4.70
CA LYS A 19 -4.44 2.22 -5.22
C LYS A 19 -5.38 3.22 -4.55
N ILE A 20 -5.24 3.43 -3.24
CA ILE A 20 -6.19 4.21 -2.44
C ILE A 20 -5.81 5.68 -2.37
N LYS A 21 -4.54 5.98 -2.09
CA LYS A 21 -4.06 7.35 -1.84
C LYS A 21 -3.47 7.99 -3.11
N CYS A 22 -2.63 7.26 -3.86
CA CYS A 22 -1.88 7.85 -4.98
C CYS A 22 -2.56 7.74 -6.36
N ALA A 23 -3.53 6.83 -6.54
CA ALA A 23 -4.01 6.45 -7.88
C ALA A 23 -4.65 7.60 -8.67
N ALA A 24 -5.41 8.47 -7.98
CA ALA A 24 -6.08 9.60 -8.61
C ALA A 24 -5.07 10.64 -9.13
N GLU A 25 -4.08 10.98 -8.31
CA GLU A 25 -3.07 11.99 -8.60
C GLU A 25 -2.11 11.54 -9.71
N LEU A 26 -1.63 10.30 -9.64
CA LEU A 26 -0.70 9.74 -10.62
C LEU A 26 -1.39 9.24 -11.91
N GLY A 27 -2.73 9.18 -11.90
CA GLY A 27 -3.50 8.59 -12.98
C GLY A 27 -3.18 7.11 -13.19
N LEU A 28 -2.98 6.35 -12.11
CA LEU A 28 -2.63 4.93 -12.16
C LEU A 28 -3.75 4.10 -12.80
N ARG A 29 -3.37 3.16 -13.68
CA ARG A 29 -4.26 2.21 -14.34
C ARG A 29 -3.60 0.85 -14.45
N GLY A 30 -4.41 -0.19 -14.29
CA GLY A 30 -3.98 -1.58 -14.49
C GLY A 30 -2.85 -1.98 -13.55
N LEU A 31 -2.98 -1.66 -12.25
CA LEU A 31 -2.02 -2.10 -11.24
C LEU A 31 -2.13 -3.61 -11.05
N ASP A 32 -1.11 -4.31 -11.55
CA ASP A 32 -0.96 -5.76 -11.58
C ASP A 32 0.26 -6.16 -10.72
N PRO A 33 0.03 -6.66 -9.49
CA PRO A 33 1.09 -7.04 -8.58
C PRO A 33 1.47 -8.52 -8.71
N SER A 34 2.75 -8.80 -8.95
CA SER A 34 3.35 -10.13 -8.77
C SER A 34 3.92 -10.21 -7.35
N ARG A 35 3.04 -10.40 -6.36
CA ARG A 35 3.38 -10.35 -4.93
C ARG A 35 4.44 -11.42 -4.55
N PRO A 36 5.41 -11.10 -3.68
CA PRO A 36 5.81 -9.77 -3.19
C PRO A 36 6.98 -9.15 -4.00
N TYR A 37 7.16 -9.56 -5.26
CA TYR A 37 8.38 -9.28 -6.01
C TYR A 37 8.35 -7.95 -6.77
N PHE A 38 7.32 -7.71 -7.57
CA PHE A 38 7.22 -6.52 -8.42
C PHE A 38 5.78 -6.15 -8.76
N MET A 39 5.57 -4.92 -9.25
CA MET A 39 4.28 -4.45 -9.74
C MET A 39 4.40 -3.81 -11.11
N GLN A 40 3.39 -4.04 -11.94
CA GLN A 40 3.24 -3.40 -13.24
C GLN A 40 2.02 -2.49 -13.21
N PHE A 41 2.16 -1.29 -13.73
CA PHE A 41 1.05 -0.35 -13.87
C PHE A 41 1.38 0.64 -14.98
N LYS A 42 0.33 1.27 -15.50
CA LYS A 42 0.43 2.44 -16.37
C LYS A 42 0.08 3.68 -15.55
N MET A 43 0.73 4.79 -15.82
CA MET A 43 0.47 6.06 -15.15
C MET A 43 0.52 7.21 -16.16
N LYS A 44 -0.03 8.37 -15.78
CA LYS A 44 0.05 9.59 -16.60
C LYS A 44 1.20 10.50 -16.17
N ALA A 45 1.57 10.45 -14.89
CA ALA A 45 2.70 11.20 -14.34
C ALA A 45 4.04 10.67 -14.89
N ASP A 46 5.08 11.50 -14.80
CA ASP A 46 6.47 11.07 -14.99
C ASP A 46 7.02 10.36 -13.75
N GLU A 47 8.24 9.84 -13.88
CA GLU A 47 8.91 9.05 -12.85
C GLU A 47 9.26 9.87 -11.60
N GLU A 48 9.68 11.12 -11.76
CA GLU A 48 10.04 12.00 -10.63
C GLU A 48 8.80 12.31 -9.80
N THR A 49 7.73 12.75 -10.46
CA THR A 49 6.42 12.99 -9.84
C THR A 49 5.90 11.74 -9.13
N PHE A 50 6.12 10.54 -9.69
CA PHE A 50 5.73 9.29 -9.05
C PHE A 50 6.39 9.13 -7.66
N PHE A 51 7.72 9.28 -7.59
CA PHE A 51 8.43 9.10 -6.31
C PHE A 51 8.12 10.22 -5.32
N GLU A 52 7.98 11.46 -5.78
CA GLU A 52 7.59 12.59 -4.93
C GLU A 52 6.22 12.42 -4.30
N VAL A 53 5.20 12.06 -5.09
CA VAL A 53 3.84 11.84 -4.58
C VAL A 53 3.82 10.67 -3.59
N LEU A 54 4.53 9.59 -3.87
CA LEU A 54 4.60 8.46 -2.95
C LEU A 54 5.27 8.84 -1.62
N ALA A 55 6.38 9.59 -1.67
CA ALA A 55 7.06 10.08 -0.47
C ALA A 55 6.16 11.03 0.32
N ALA A 56 5.50 11.98 -0.36
CA ALA A 56 4.57 12.90 0.28
C ALA A 56 3.38 12.18 0.95
N GLU A 57 2.81 11.17 0.30
CA GLU A 57 1.76 10.34 0.91
C GLU A 57 2.28 9.49 2.09
N ALA A 58 3.51 9.00 2.02
CA ALA A 58 4.13 8.25 3.11
C ALA A 58 4.47 9.12 4.34
N GLU A 59 4.86 10.39 4.14
CA GLU A 59 5.13 11.36 5.20
C GLU A 59 3.85 11.81 5.92
N LYS A 60 2.70 11.79 5.24
CA LYS A 60 1.42 12.11 5.86
C LYS A 60 1.11 11.14 6.99
N ASP A 61 0.53 11.69 8.05
CA ASP A 61 -0.06 10.90 9.11
C ASP A 61 -1.47 10.47 8.65
N PHE A 62 -1.68 9.17 8.50
CA PHE A 62 -2.95 8.60 8.11
C PHE A 62 -3.21 7.35 8.95
N ASP A 63 -4.48 7.09 9.22
CA ASP A 63 -4.87 5.91 10.00
C ASP A 63 -4.64 4.65 9.15
N PRO A 64 -4.01 3.58 9.69
CA PRO A 64 -3.88 2.29 9.02
C PRO A 64 -5.17 1.79 8.35
N ILE A 65 -6.33 2.07 8.95
CA ILE A 65 -7.63 1.65 8.43
C ILE A 65 -7.98 2.31 7.09
N ASP A 66 -7.39 3.46 6.77
CA ASP A 66 -7.56 4.13 5.49
C ASP A 66 -7.00 3.30 4.33
N LEU A 67 -6.06 2.40 4.63
CA LEU A 67 -5.54 1.48 3.64
C LEU A 67 -6.46 0.27 3.42
N VAL A 68 -7.61 0.15 4.09
CA VAL A 68 -8.61 -0.91 3.89
C VAL A 68 -9.79 -0.36 3.10
N TYR A 69 -10.28 -1.08 2.09
CA TYR A 69 -11.37 -0.54 1.27
C TYR A 69 -12.67 -0.40 2.09
N PRO A 70 -13.51 0.60 1.77
CA PRO A 70 -14.85 0.68 2.33
C PRO A 70 -15.63 -0.62 2.04
N GLY A 71 -16.13 -1.28 3.08
CA GLY A 71 -16.91 -2.53 2.95
C GLY A 71 -16.10 -3.82 2.76
N GLU A 72 -14.78 -3.74 2.65
CA GLU A 72 -13.93 -4.94 2.61
C GLU A 72 -13.77 -5.58 4.00
N VAL A 73 -13.89 -6.91 4.06
CA VAL A 73 -13.58 -7.70 5.26
C VAL A 73 -12.45 -8.67 4.90
N PRO A 74 -11.19 -8.32 5.19
CA PRO A 74 -10.04 -9.10 4.76
C PRO A 74 -9.81 -10.29 5.70
N TYR A 75 -10.56 -11.38 5.49
CA TYR A 75 -10.32 -12.65 6.18
C TYR A 75 -8.93 -13.18 5.83
N PHE A 76 -8.00 -13.07 6.77
CA PHE A 76 -6.59 -13.38 6.59
C PHE A 76 -6.20 -14.66 7.35
N ASP A 77 -6.67 -14.79 8.59
CA ASP A 77 -6.47 -15.94 9.44
C ASP A 77 -7.66 -16.91 9.41
N ARG A 78 -7.39 -18.17 9.78
CA ARG A 78 -8.38 -19.27 9.76
C ARG A 78 -9.67 -18.95 10.54
N TYR A 79 -9.58 -18.14 11.59
CA TYR A 79 -10.69 -17.89 12.51
C TYR A 79 -11.31 -16.51 12.36
N ASP A 80 -10.88 -15.71 11.38
CA ASP A 80 -11.42 -14.36 11.21
C ASP A 80 -12.92 -14.37 10.89
N GLU A 81 -13.45 -15.45 10.29
CA GLU A 81 -14.89 -15.62 10.03
C GLU A 81 -15.75 -15.62 11.31
N PHE A 82 -15.15 -15.92 12.47
CA PHE A 82 -15.83 -15.94 13.77
C PHE A 82 -15.66 -14.64 14.56
N VAL A 83 -14.90 -13.68 14.03
CA VAL A 83 -14.59 -12.40 14.68
C VAL A 83 -15.49 -11.31 14.06
N PRO A 84 -15.99 -10.34 14.84
CA PRO A 84 -16.72 -9.19 14.29
C PRO A 84 -15.95 -8.51 13.15
N GLU A 85 -16.64 -8.16 12.06
CA GLU A 85 -16.01 -7.60 10.86
C GLU A 85 -15.17 -6.35 11.16
N GLU A 86 -15.62 -5.51 12.09
CA GLU A 86 -14.88 -4.32 12.54
C GLU A 86 -13.51 -4.67 13.13
N LEU A 87 -13.41 -5.79 13.87
CA LEU A 87 -12.17 -6.25 14.48
C LEU A 87 -11.27 -6.95 13.48
N VAL A 88 -11.83 -7.69 12.50
CA VAL A 88 -11.06 -8.26 11.38
C VAL A 88 -10.41 -7.15 10.57
N ARG A 89 -11.18 -6.11 10.23
CA ARG A 89 -10.69 -4.94 9.51
C ARG A 89 -9.57 -4.23 10.27
N LYS A 90 -9.77 -4.01 11.58
CA LYS A 90 -8.77 -3.40 12.45
C LYS A 90 -7.51 -4.26 12.56
N GLY A 91 -7.66 -5.57 12.78
CA GLY A 91 -6.55 -6.52 12.89
C GLY A 91 -5.73 -6.60 11.60
N PHE A 92 -6.39 -6.56 10.44
CA PHE A 92 -5.69 -6.48 9.17
C PHE A 92 -4.94 -5.15 9.00
N ALA A 93 -5.60 -4.01 9.28
CA ALA A 93 -5.01 -2.69 9.12
C ALA A 93 -3.79 -2.46 10.02
N GLU A 94 -3.91 -2.77 11.32
CA GLU A 94 -2.89 -2.49 12.33
C GLU A 94 -1.91 -3.65 12.55
N GLY A 95 -2.31 -4.89 12.23
CA GLY A 95 -1.53 -6.09 12.53
C GLY A 95 -0.90 -6.76 11.30
N VAL A 96 -1.61 -6.80 10.18
CA VAL A 96 -1.13 -7.47 8.95
C VAL A 96 -0.38 -6.50 8.03
N LEU A 97 -0.84 -5.26 7.90
CA LEU A 97 -0.14 -4.27 7.07
C LEU A 97 1.10 -3.74 7.79
N ASP A 98 2.28 -4.01 7.22
CA ASP A 98 3.53 -3.40 7.66
C ASP A 98 3.68 -2.00 7.05
N ILE A 99 2.98 -1.04 7.66
CA ILE A 99 2.97 0.37 7.23
C ILE A 99 4.33 1.01 7.50
N GLU A 100 4.97 0.70 8.62
CA GLU A 100 6.27 1.28 8.95
C GLU A 100 7.34 0.84 7.94
N GLY A 101 7.47 -0.45 7.67
CA GLY A 101 8.40 -0.98 6.68
C GLY A 101 8.12 -0.45 5.27
N MET A 102 6.84 -0.29 4.92
CA MET A 102 6.45 0.35 3.67
C MET A 102 6.88 1.82 3.61
N LYS A 103 6.60 2.62 4.65
CA LYS A 103 6.99 4.04 4.72
C LYS A 103 8.51 4.21 4.66
N GLN A 104 9.26 3.45 5.46
CA GLN A 104 10.73 3.47 5.44
C GLN A 104 11.28 3.22 4.03
N ARG A 105 10.70 2.25 3.30
CA ARG A 105 11.15 1.93 1.95
C ARG A 105 10.86 3.04 0.96
N VAL A 106 9.65 3.59 1.00
CA VAL A 106 9.19 4.67 0.11
C VAL A 106 10.02 5.92 0.32
N LEU A 107 10.24 6.32 1.58
CA LEU A 107 11.05 7.49 1.92
C LEU A 107 12.51 7.31 1.48
N GLY A 108 13.05 6.10 1.57
CA GLY A 108 14.40 5.79 1.11
C GLY A 108 14.61 5.90 -0.42
N TRP A 109 13.53 5.99 -1.23
CA TRP A 109 13.67 6.29 -2.66
C TRP A 109 14.03 7.76 -2.92
N ARG A 110 13.65 8.67 -2.01
CA ARG A 110 13.96 10.10 -2.17
C ARG A 110 15.46 10.38 -2.10
N ASP A 111 16.20 9.59 -1.32
CA ASP A 111 17.64 9.78 -1.12
C ASP A 111 18.50 9.26 -2.31
N HIS A 112 17.86 8.63 -3.32
CA HIS A 112 18.53 8.03 -4.47
C HIS A 112 18.06 8.61 -5.82
N ALA A 113 17.22 9.66 -5.79
CA ALA A 113 16.74 10.38 -6.98
C ALA A 113 17.63 11.60 -7.28
#